data_AF-A0A4Q3TXH5-F1
#
_entry.id   AF-A0A4Q3TXH5-F1
#
_cell.length_a   1.000
_cell.length_b   1.000
_cell.length_c   1.000
_cell.angle_alpha   90.00
_cell.angle_beta   90.00
_cell.angle_gamma   90.00
#
_symmetry.space_group_name_H-M   'P 1'
#
loop_
_entity.id
_entity.type
_entity.pdbx_description
1 polymer ?
#
loop_
_entity_poly.entity_id
_entity_poly.type
_entity_poly.pdbx_seq_one_letter_code
_entity_poly.pdbx_strand_id
1 'polypeptide(L)'
;MALPEFSMRTLLEAGAHFGHQTHRWNPKMDRYIFGSRSNIHIIDLSQTMPLFHQALVAVREVAAKGGRVLFVGTKRQAAEPVAEAAKRCAQYYMNNRWLGGTLTNWRTVSGSIARLRELEGILERGGEGRVKKELVTLTREKDKLLLFTAGLLAERRRARGLKLNYPEAVALISCAIMEGARDGRSVAELMSEGASILARADVMDGVPEMLPDIQVEATFPDGTKLVTVHHPIP
;
A
#
# COMPACT_ATOMS: atom_id res chain seq x y z
N MET A 1 -6.43 -13.43 -31.74
CA MET A 1 -5.99 -14.26 -30.59
C MET A 1 -7.18 -15.08 -30.12
N ALA A 2 -7.04 -16.40 -30.03
CA ALA A 2 -8.11 -17.27 -29.54
C ALA A 2 -8.39 -16.98 -28.05
N LEU A 3 -9.63 -17.17 -27.62
CA LEU A 3 -9.98 -17.06 -26.21
C LEU A 3 -9.43 -18.30 -25.47
N PRO A 4 -8.96 -18.14 -24.22
CA PRO A 4 -8.51 -19.29 -23.44
C PRO A 4 -9.70 -20.22 -23.15
N GLU A 5 -9.49 -21.52 -23.32
CA GLU A 5 -10.46 -22.53 -22.93
C GLU A 5 -10.39 -22.75 -21.42
N PHE A 6 -11.56 -22.82 -20.78
CA PHE A 6 -11.69 -23.15 -19.37
C PHE A 6 -12.94 -24.01 -19.17
N SER A 7 -12.93 -24.87 -18.15
CA SER A 7 -14.04 -25.76 -17.83
C SER A 7 -14.54 -25.53 -16.41
N MET A 8 -15.78 -25.93 -16.14
CA MET A 8 -16.34 -25.92 -14.78
C MET A 8 -15.46 -26.75 -13.81
N ARG A 9 -14.89 -27.86 -14.30
CA ARG A 9 -13.98 -28.70 -13.52
C ARG A 9 -12.73 -27.94 -13.08
N THR A 10 -12.13 -27.17 -13.97
CA THR A 10 -10.94 -26.35 -13.64
C THR A 10 -11.24 -25.31 -12.55
N LEU A 11 -12.42 -24.67 -12.60
CA LEU A 11 -12.83 -23.71 -11.57
C LEU A 11 -13.15 -24.38 -10.23
N LEU A 12 -13.70 -25.60 -10.26
CA LEU A 12 -13.93 -26.41 -9.07
C LEU A 12 -12.60 -26.81 -8.41
N GLU A 13 -11.65 -27.34 -9.18
CA GLU A 13 -10.32 -27.74 -8.71
C GLU A 13 -9.52 -26.55 -8.17
N ALA A 14 -9.66 -25.37 -8.79
CA ALA A 14 -9.06 -24.13 -8.30
C ALA A 14 -9.74 -23.55 -7.04
N GLY A 15 -10.87 -24.10 -6.61
CA GLY A 15 -11.63 -23.62 -5.45
C GLY A 15 -12.33 -22.28 -5.68
N ALA A 16 -12.57 -21.86 -6.93
CA ALA A 16 -13.15 -20.56 -7.26
C ALA A 16 -14.63 -20.41 -6.85
N HIS A 17 -15.28 -21.51 -6.49
CA HIS A 17 -16.67 -21.56 -6.04
C HIS A 17 -16.85 -21.23 -4.55
N PHE A 18 -15.77 -21.16 -3.76
CA PHE A 18 -15.88 -20.82 -2.35
C PHE A 18 -16.08 -19.33 -2.14
N GLY A 19 -17.21 -18.97 -1.51
CA GLY A 19 -17.54 -17.62 -1.10
C GLY A 19 -17.09 -17.29 0.33
N HIS A 20 -17.72 -16.29 0.92
CA HIS A 20 -17.50 -15.92 2.32
C HIS A 20 -18.41 -16.71 3.27
N GLN A 21 -18.19 -16.51 4.57
CA GLN A 21 -19.05 -17.06 5.61
C GLN A 21 -20.48 -16.52 5.50
N THR A 22 -21.47 -17.31 5.90
CA THR A 22 -22.91 -17.00 5.75
C THR A 22 -23.36 -15.73 6.45
N HIS A 23 -22.62 -15.25 7.46
CA HIS A 23 -22.94 -13.99 8.13
C HIS A 23 -22.27 -12.75 7.48
N ARG A 24 -21.32 -12.95 6.55
CA ARG A 24 -20.59 -11.87 5.85
C ARG A 24 -20.93 -11.85 4.36
N TRP A 25 -22.23 -11.79 4.06
CA TRP A 25 -22.74 -11.76 2.70
C TRP A 25 -23.61 -10.54 2.43
N ASN A 26 -23.78 -10.21 1.16
CA ASN A 26 -24.66 -9.13 0.72
C ASN A 26 -25.93 -9.76 0.11
N PRO A 27 -27.14 -9.44 0.61
CA PRO A 27 -28.40 -10.00 0.10
C PRO A 27 -28.61 -9.83 -1.41
N LYS A 28 -28.01 -8.81 -2.03
CA LYS A 28 -28.08 -8.62 -3.49
C LYS A 28 -27.41 -9.74 -4.29
N MET A 29 -26.55 -10.53 -3.65
CA MET A 29 -25.82 -11.64 -4.28
C MET A 29 -26.58 -12.97 -4.26
N ASP A 30 -27.78 -13.02 -3.66
CA ASP A 30 -28.57 -14.25 -3.50
C ASP A 30 -28.72 -15.05 -4.80
N ARG A 31 -29.06 -14.37 -5.89
CA ARG A 31 -29.21 -14.99 -7.22
C ARG A 31 -27.96 -15.70 -7.76
N TYR A 32 -26.77 -15.37 -7.27
CA TYR A 32 -25.49 -15.92 -7.71
C TYR A 32 -24.93 -16.97 -6.73
N ILE A 33 -25.64 -17.24 -5.64
CA ILE A 33 -25.25 -18.21 -4.62
C ILE A 33 -26.04 -19.49 -4.89
N PHE A 34 -25.33 -20.60 -5.11
CA PHE A 34 -25.94 -21.91 -5.29
C PHE A 34 -26.49 -22.49 -3.98
N GLY A 35 -25.80 -22.20 -2.87
CA GLY A 35 -26.19 -22.65 -1.53
C GLY A 35 -25.11 -22.36 -0.50
N SER A 36 -25.18 -23.03 0.66
CA SER A 36 -24.16 -22.94 1.70
C SER A 36 -23.82 -24.31 2.25
N ARG A 37 -22.54 -24.55 2.54
CA ARG A 37 -22.04 -25.77 3.20
C ARG A 37 -21.05 -25.38 4.28
N SER A 38 -21.18 -25.97 5.46
CA SER A 38 -20.28 -25.68 6.61
C SER A 38 -20.13 -24.18 6.89
N ASN A 39 -21.24 -23.43 6.84
CA ASN A 39 -21.29 -21.97 7.01
C ASN A 39 -20.52 -21.14 5.97
N ILE A 40 -20.17 -21.70 4.81
CA ILE A 40 -19.55 -20.98 3.69
C ILE A 40 -20.53 -20.98 2.50
N HIS A 41 -20.74 -19.82 1.88
CA HIS A 41 -21.52 -19.73 0.65
C HIS A 41 -20.78 -20.36 -0.53
N ILE A 42 -21.52 -21.06 -1.37
CA ILE A 42 -21.02 -21.64 -2.62
C ILE A 42 -21.57 -20.79 -3.77
N ILE A 43 -20.66 -20.26 -4.59
CA ILE A 43 -20.98 -19.46 -5.77
C ILE A 43 -21.42 -20.40 -6.89
N ASP A 44 -22.47 -20.01 -7.62
CA ASP A 44 -22.99 -20.78 -8.75
C ASP A 44 -22.05 -20.70 -9.96
N LEU A 45 -21.35 -21.81 -10.22
CA LEU A 45 -20.46 -21.90 -11.37
C LEU A 45 -21.21 -22.01 -12.71
N SER A 46 -22.46 -22.49 -12.72
CA SER A 46 -23.25 -22.56 -13.96
C SER A 46 -23.52 -21.16 -14.53
N GLN A 47 -23.67 -20.16 -13.66
CA GLN A 47 -23.77 -18.75 -14.02
C GLN A 47 -22.39 -18.10 -14.24
N THR A 48 -21.38 -18.50 -13.47
CA THR A 48 -20.02 -17.95 -13.60
C THR A 48 -19.42 -18.25 -14.98
N MET A 49 -19.64 -19.44 -15.53
CA MET A 49 -19.10 -19.86 -16.83
C MET A 49 -19.44 -18.91 -17.99
N PRO A 50 -20.73 -18.64 -18.30
CA PRO A 50 -21.10 -17.73 -19.39
C PRO A 50 -20.67 -16.28 -19.12
N LEU A 51 -20.77 -15.81 -17.87
CA LEU A 51 -20.36 -14.44 -17.51
C LEU A 51 -18.85 -14.24 -17.62
N PHE A 52 -18.06 -15.25 -17.24
CA PHE A 52 -16.61 -15.20 -17.37
C PHE A 52 -16.18 -15.21 -18.84
N HIS A 53 -16.86 -15.98 -19.70
CA HIS A 53 -16.64 -15.91 -21.13
C HIS A 53 -16.92 -14.50 -21.69
N GLN A 54 -18.02 -13.86 -21.30
CA GLN A 54 -18.34 -12.49 -21.73
C GLN A 54 -17.26 -11.50 -21.29
N ALA A 55 -16.76 -11.62 -20.05
CA ALA A 55 -15.67 -10.79 -19.56
C ALA A 55 -14.37 -10.97 -20.39
N LEU A 56 -14.03 -12.21 -20.77
CA LEU A 56 -12.87 -12.47 -21.63
C LEU A 56 -13.03 -11.87 -23.03
N VAL A 57 -14.24 -11.91 -23.60
CA VAL A 57 -14.55 -11.25 -24.88
C VAL A 57 -14.34 -9.74 -24.77
N ALA A 58 -14.86 -9.10 -23.73
CA ALA A 58 -14.72 -7.67 -23.51
C ALA A 58 -13.25 -7.25 -23.38
N VAL A 59 -12.45 -7.99 -22.59
CA VAL A 59 -11.01 -7.72 -22.44
C VAL A 59 -10.27 -7.90 -23.76
N ARG A 60 -10.61 -8.94 -24.54
CA ARG A 60 -10.04 -9.17 -25.88
C ARG A 60 -10.32 -7.99 -26.80
N GLU A 61 -11.54 -7.46 -26.80
CA GLU A 61 -11.90 -6.32 -27.64
C GLU A 61 -11.14 -5.05 -27.27
N VAL A 62 -10.98 -4.77 -25.98
CA VAL A 62 -10.16 -3.63 -25.50
C VAL A 62 -8.72 -3.78 -25.97
N ALA A 63 -8.12 -4.96 -25.80
CA ALA A 63 -6.75 -5.22 -26.21
C ALA A 63 -6.58 -5.16 -27.75
N ALA A 64 -7.53 -5.69 -28.52
CA ALA A 64 -7.49 -5.67 -29.99
C ALA A 64 -7.55 -4.24 -30.56
N LYS A 65 -8.21 -3.31 -29.85
CA LYS A 65 -8.26 -1.88 -30.20
C LYS A 65 -7.01 -1.10 -29.77
N GLY A 66 -5.99 -1.78 -29.22
CA GLY A 66 -4.82 -1.13 -28.64
C GLY A 66 -5.10 -0.41 -27.31
N GLY A 67 -6.22 -0.74 -26.65
CA GLY A 67 -6.58 -0.21 -25.35
C GLY A 67 -5.62 -0.68 -24.26
N ARG A 68 -5.46 0.14 -23.23
CA ARG A 68 -4.62 -0.16 -22.06
C ARG A 68 -5.49 -0.73 -20.94
N VAL A 69 -5.01 -1.80 -20.32
CA VAL A 69 -5.69 -2.44 -19.18
C VAL A 69 -4.87 -2.20 -17.92
N LEU A 70 -5.52 -1.73 -16.86
CA LEU A 70 -4.90 -1.56 -15.55
C LEU A 70 -5.28 -2.73 -14.65
N PHE A 71 -4.28 -3.49 -14.24
CA PHE A 71 -4.40 -4.60 -13.31
C PHE A 71 -4.35 -4.08 -11.87
N VAL A 72 -5.32 -4.41 -11.03
CA VAL A 72 -5.37 -3.92 -9.65
C VAL A 72 -5.55 -5.10 -8.69
N GLY A 73 -4.61 -5.27 -7.76
CA GLY A 73 -4.62 -6.38 -6.82
C GLY A 73 -3.83 -6.07 -5.57
N THR A 74 -4.46 -5.48 -4.56
CA THR A 74 -3.78 -4.99 -3.34
C THR A 74 -3.76 -5.99 -2.18
N LYS A 75 -4.47 -7.12 -2.32
CA LYS A 75 -4.47 -8.20 -1.31
C LYS A 75 -3.14 -8.94 -1.34
N ARG A 76 -2.61 -9.38 -0.19
CA ARG A 76 -1.32 -10.10 -0.09
C ARG A 76 -1.25 -11.29 -1.04
N GLN A 77 -2.33 -12.08 -1.16
CA GLN A 77 -2.39 -13.24 -2.04
C GLN A 77 -2.48 -12.89 -3.52
N ALA A 78 -2.94 -11.67 -3.86
CA ALA A 78 -3.16 -11.23 -5.23
C ALA A 78 -2.04 -10.30 -5.76
N ALA A 79 -1.27 -9.69 -4.86
CA ALA A 79 -0.26 -8.69 -5.24
C ALA A 79 0.77 -9.24 -6.22
N GLU A 80 1.39 -10.37 -5.91
CA GLU A 80 2.41 -10.97 -6.76
C GLU A 80 1.81 -11.53 -8.07
N PRO A 81 0.74 -12.36 -8.05
CA PRO A 81 0.16 -12.89 -9.29
C PRO A 81 -0.31 -11.81 -10.26
N VAL A 82 -0.87 -10.72 -9.74
CA VAL A 82 -1.37 -9.60 -10.56
C VAL A 82 -0.21 -8.83 -11.20
N ALA A 83 0.88 -8.60 -10.47
CA ALA A 83 2.07 -7.94 -11.02
C ALA A 83 2.73 -8.80 -12.11
N GLU A 84 2.93 -10.09 -11.85
CA GLU A 84 3.52 -11.02 -12.82
C GLU A 84 2.67 -11.15 -14.08
N ALA A 85 1.35 -11.26 -13.95
CA ALA A 85 0.44 -11.31 -15.08
C ALA A 85 0.51 -10.04 -15.93
N ALA A 86 0.54 -8.86 -15.31
CA ALA A 86 0.60 -7.59 -16.01
C ALA A 86 1.94 -7.35 -16.72
N LYS A 87 3.07 -7.70 -16.07
CA LYS A 87 4.40 -7.64 -16.69
C LYS A 87 4.49 -8.53 -17.93
N ARG A 88 3.96 -9.76 -17.86
CA ARG A 88 3.94 -10.71 -18.98
C ARG A 88 3.19 -10.19 -20.20
N CYS A 89 2.14 -9.40 -20.01
CA CYS A 89 1.36 -8.80 -21.10
C CYS A 89 1.71 -7.34 -21.39
N ALA A 90 2.80 -6.82 -20.80
CA ALA A 90 3.26 -5.44 -20.91
C ALA A 90 2.15 -4.41 -20.61
N GLN A 91 1.28 -4.71 -19.63
CA GLN A 91 0.22 -3.83 -19.17
C GLN A 91 0.56 -3.20 -17.82
N TYR A 92 -0.20 -2.17 -17.45
CA TYR A 92 -0.01 -1.45 -16.20
C TYR A 92 -0.60 -2.21 -15.02
N TYR A 93 0.02 -2.10 -13.85
CA TYR A 93 -0.51 -2.71 -12.63
C TYR A 93 -0.34 -1.85 -11.39
N MET A 94 -1.17 -2.15 -10.39
CA MET A 94 -1.08 -1.64 -9.03
C MET A 94 -1.33 -2.80 -8.05
N ASN A 95 -0.25 -3.32 -7.47
CA ASN A 95 -0.26 -4.48 -6.57
C ASN A 95 -0.07 -4.11 -5.09
N ASN A 96 0.32 -2.87 -4.79
CA ASN A 96 0.51 -2.39 -3.43
C ASN A 96 -0.78 -1.72 -2.92
N ARG A 97 -0.82 -0.39 -2.90
CA ARG A 97 -1.94 0.38 -2.36
C ARG A 97 -2.54 1.24 -3.46
N TRP A 98 -3.87 1.19 -3.58
CA TRP A 98 -4.62 2.10 -4.42
C TRP A 98 -4.63 3.50 -3.83
N LEU A 99 -4.03 4.46 -4.53
CA LEU A 99 -4.11 5.87 -4.16
C LEU A 99 -5.45 6.43 -4.67
N GLY A 100 -6.29 6.89 -3.76
CA GLY A 100 -7.52 7.59 -4.12
C GLY A 100 -7.20 8.78 -5.03
N GLY A 101 -7.91 8.91 -6.14
CA GLY A 101 -7.61 9.94 -7.15
C GLY A 101 -6.68 9.50 -8.29
N THR A 102 -6.16 8.26 -8.29
CA THR A 102 -5.28 7.77 -9.38
C THR A 102 -5.88 7.94 -10.78
N LEU A 103 -7.19 7.68 -10.93
CA LEU A 103 -7.90 7.81 -12.20
C LEU A 103 -8.65 9.13 -12.35
N THR A 104 -9.10 9.73 -11.24
CA THR A 104 -10.01 10.89 -11.25
C THR A 104 -9.29 12.23 -11.06
N ASN A 105 -8.13 12.24 -10.42
CA ASN A 105 -7.30 13.42 -10.20
C ASN A 105 -5.93 13.26 -10.87
N TRP A 106 -5.94 13.08 -12.19
CA TRP A 106 -4.73 12.85 -12.96
C TRP A 106 -3.73 14.02 -12.89
N ARG A 107 -4.22 15.28 -12.83
CA ARG A 107 -3.36 16.47 -12.78
C ARG A 107 -2.39 16.46 -11.61
N THR A 108 -2.85 16.07 -10.42
CA THR A 108 -1.98 15.96 -9.25
C THR A 108 -1.06 14.75 -9.35
N VAL A 109 -1.60 13.59 -9.75
CA VAL A 109 -0.84 12.33 -9.84
C VAL A 109 0.29 12.43 -10.87
N SER A 110 0.03 13.04 -12.03
CA SER A 110 1.04 13.27 -13.05
C SER A 110 2.17 14.17 -12.56
N GLY A 111 1.88 15.16 -11.72
CA GLY A 111 2.88 16.02 -11.10
C GLY A 111 3.80 15.24 -10.16
N SER A 112 3.22 14.39 -9.31
CA SER A 112 4.00 13.51 -8.43
C SER A 112 4.87 12.51 -9.21
N ILE A 113 4.36 11.94 -10.31
CA ILE A 113 5.13 11.03 -11.18
C ILE A 113 6.26 11.78 -11.89
N ALA A 114 5.98 12.98 -12.41
CA ALA A 114 6.99 13.81 -13.08
C ALA A 114 8.12 14.19 -12.10
N ARG A 115 7.77 14.59 -10.88
CA ARG A 115 8.72 14.89 -9.81
C ARG A 115 9.55 13.66 -9.44
N LEU A 116 8.93 12.48 -9.31
CA LEU A 116 9.65 11.26 -9.00
C LEU A 116 10.70 10.92 -10.07
N ARG A 117 10.32 10.99 -11.35
CA ARG A 117 11.24 10.77 -12.48
C ARG A 117 12.37 11.80 -12.54
N GLU A 118 12.06 13.05 -12.23
CA GLU A 118 13.06 14.12 -12.14
C GLU A 118 14.11 13.78 -11.06
N LEU A 119 13.65 13.37 -9.87
CA LEU A 119 14.51 13.00 -8.75
C LEU A 119 15.36 11.76 -9.08
N GLU A 120 14.76 10.72 -9.66
CA GLU A 120 15.50 9.52 -10.11
C GLU A 120 16.58 9.90 -11.13
N GLY A 121 16.25 10.70 -12.14
CA GLY A 121 17.22 11.14 -13.15
C GLY A 121 18.31 12.06 -12.62
N ILE A 122 18.08 12.82 -11.55
CA ILE A 122 19.12 13.64 -10.89
C ILE A 122 20.07 12.74 -10.10
N LEU A 123 19.54 11.74 -9.39
CA LEU A 123 20.33 10.82 -8.58
C LEU A 123 21.15 9.84 -9.42
N GLU A 124 20.62 9.36 -10.54
CA GLU A 124 21.36 8.49 -11.47
C GLU A 124 22.52 9.21 -12.16
N ARG A 125 22.40 10.53 -12.40
CA ARG A 125 23.47 11.37 -12.96
C ARG A 125 24.50 11.82 -11.92
N GLY A 126 24.50 11.22 -10.72
CA GLY A 126 25.46 11.54 -9.66
C GLY A 126 25.35 12.94 -9.08
N GLY A 127 24.31 13.71 -9.44
CA GLY A 127 24.12 15.06 -8.94
C GLY A 127 25.04 16.13 -9.53
N GLU A 128 25.49 15.98 -10.78
CA GLU A 128 26.36 16.96 -11.45
C GLU A 128 25.81 18.39 -11.37
N GLY A 129 26.70 19.33 -11.03
CA GLY A 129 26.37 20.76 -10.88
C GLY A 129 25.69 21.14 -9.56
N ARG A 130 25.40 20.19 -8.68
CA ARG A 130 24.81 20.47 -7.36
C ARG A 130 25.83 20.41 -6.25
N VAL A 131 25.73 21.35 -5.32
CA VAL A 131 26.54 21.35 -4.11
C VAL A 131 26.15 20.13 -3.26
N LYS A 132 27.11 19.48 -2.57
CA LYS A 132 26.83 18.33 -1.68
C LYS A 132 25.64 18.57 -0.73
N LYS A 133 25.46 19.81 -0.26
CA LYS A 133 24.33 20.21 0.59
C LYS A 133 22.97 20.08 -0.10
N GLU A 134 22.88 20.39 -1.39
CA GLU A 134 21.64 20.20 -2.18
C GLU A 134 21.34 18.73 -2.43
N LEU A 135 22.36 17.92 -2.72
CA LEU A 135 22.19 16.47 -2.91
C LEU A 135 21.73 15.78 -1.62
N VAL A 136 22.29 16.20 -0.48
CA VAL A 136 21.82 15.77 0.84
C VAL A 136 20.37 16.20 1.07
N THR A 137 19.98 17.41 0.67
CA THR A 137 18.60 17.91 0.81
C THR A 137 17.62 17.10 -0.04
N LEU A 138 17.97 16.80 -1.30
CA LEU A 138 17.14 15.98 -2.20
C LEU A 138 17.03 14.53 -1.73
N THR A 139 18.11 13.97 -1.20
CA THR A 139 18.11 12.63 -0.60
C THR A 139 17.22 12.60 0.64
N ARG A 140 17.32 13.62 1.52
CA ARG A 140 16.43 13.80 2.67
C ARG A 140 14.96 13.95 2.27
N GLU A 141 14.67 14.66 1.17
CA GLU A 141 13.30 14.80 0.65
C GLU A 141 12.73 13.45 0.22
N LYS A 142 13.52 12.66 -0.53
CA LYS A 142 13.15 11.27 -0.91
C LYS A 142 12.92 10.40 0.32
N ASP A 143 13.83 10.44 1.28
CA ASP A 143 13.77 9.60 2.48
C ASP A 143 12.56 9.97 3.36
N LYS A 144 12.23 11.27 3.47
CA LYS A 144 11.00 11.74 4.15
C LYS A 144 9.73 11.22 3.48
N LEU A 145 9.67 11.21 2.15
CA LEU A 145 8.51 10.68 1.40
C LEU A 145 8.35 9.16 1.60
N LEU A 146 9.46 8.42 1.63
CA LEU A 146 9.46 6.98 1.91
C LEU A 146 9.03 6.70 3.35
N LEU A 147 9.54 7.46 4.32
CA LEU A 147 9.19 7.38 5.74
C LEU A 147 7.70 7.65 5.96
N PHE A 148 7.16 8.68 5.33
CA PHE A 148 5.71 8.99 5.39
C PHE A 148 4.86 7.86 4.81
N THR A 149 5.31 7.25 3.71
CA THR A 149 4.64 6.09 3.11
C THR A 149 4.65 4.88 4.05
N ALA A 150 5.76 4.65 4.75
CA ALA A 150 5.91 3.58 5.74
C ALA A 150 5.06 3.84 7.01
N GLY A 151 5.02 5.07 7.54
CA GLY A 151 4.15 5.45 8.66
C GLY A 151 2.67 5.27 8.30
N LEU A 152 2.31 5.69 7.08
CA LEU A 152 1.09 5.37 6.32
C LEU A 152 0.60 3.94 6.48
N LEU A 153 1.53 3.02 6.28
CA LEU A 153 1.28 1.59 6.27
C LEU A 153 1.19 1.04 7.69
N ALA A 154 2.07 1.49 8.58
CA ALA A 154 2.12 1.09 9.98
C ALA A 154 0.82 1.44 10.70
N GLU A 155 0.32 2.67 10.54
CA GLU A 155 -0.91 3.13 11.19
C GLU A 155 -2.12 2.24 10.83
N ARG A 156 -2.22 1.87 9.55
CA ARG A 156 -3.28 0.98 9.04
C ARG A 156 -3.11 -0.48 9.46
N ARG A 157 -1.89 -0.94 9.73
CA ARG A 157 -1.65 -2.28 10.28
C ARG A 157 -2.08 -2.31 11.74
N ARG A 158 -1.66 -1.31 12.53
CA ARG A 158 -2.05 -1.13 13.92
C ARG A 158 -3.57 -1.01 14.08
N ALA A 159 -4.24 -0.19 13.26
CA ALA A 159 -5.70 -0.04 13.28
C ALA A 159 -6.47 -1.35 12.97
N ARG A 160 -5.82 -2.33 12.35
CA ARG A 160 -6.38 -3.69 12.12
C ARG A 160 -6.00 -4.69 13.22
N GLY A 161 -5.35 -4.24 14.29
CA GLY A 161 -4.87 -5.07 15.39
C GLY A 161 -3.60 -5.87 15.07
N LEU A 162 -2.87 -5.53 14.02
CA LEU A 162 -1.59 -6.18 13.72
C LEU A 162 -0.48 -5.51 14.55
N LYS A 163 0.31 -6.35 15.23
CA LYS A 163 1.56 -5.94 15.87
C LYS A 163 2.55 -5.42 14.81
N LEU A 164 3.11 -4.24 15.05
CA LEU A 164 4.08 -3.60 14.16
C LEU A 164 5.46 -4.22 14.32
N ASN A 165 6.18 -4.37 13.21
CA ASN A 165 7.60 -4.71 13.23
C ASN A 165 8.47 -3.46 13.48
N TYR A 166 9.78 -3.66 13.65
CA TYR A 166 10.74 -2.58 13.93
C TYR A 166 10.67 -1.42 12.92
N PRO A 167 10.76 -1.63 11.59
CA PRO A 167 10.64 -0.54 10.61
C PRO A 167 9.31 0.22 10.68
N GLU A 168 8.20 -0.47 10.95
CA GLU A 168 6.88 0.15 11.06
C GLU A 168 6.73 0.99 12.32
N ALA A 169 7.24 0.50 13.45
CA ALA A 169 7.23 1.23 14.71
C ALA A 169 8.03 2.54 14.58
N VAL A 170 9.24 2.45 14.03
CA VAL A 170 10.10 3.61 13.74
C VAL A 170 9.40 4.60 12.82
N ALA A 171 8.83 4.12 11.71
CA ALA A 171 8.18 4.99 10.75
C ALA A 171 6.95 5.70 11.33
N LEU A 172 6.13 5.01 12.13
CA LEU A 172 4.94 5.58 12.73
C LEU A 172 5.28 6.65 13.78
N ILE A 173 6.22 6.35 14.68
CA ILE A 173 6.69 7.32 15.68
C ILE A 173 7.31 8.54 14.99
N SER A 174 8.14 8.31 13.97
CA SER A 174 8.79 9.41 13.25
C SER A 174 7.80 10.30 12.50
N CYS A 175 6.76 9.73 11.90
CA CYS A 175 5.71 10.50 11.24
C CYS A 175 4.94 11.38 12.24
N ALA A 176 4.54 10.82 13.39
CA ALA A 176 3.84 11.59 14.41
C ALA A 176 4.68 12.76 14.95
N ILE A 177 6.00 12.58 15.11
CA ILE A 177 6.91 13.66 15.51
C ILE A 177 6.96 14.76 14.45
N MET A 178 7.06 14.38 13.16
CA MET A 178 7.09 15.35 12.06
C MET A 178 5.77 16.13 11.93
N GLU A 179 4.62 15.46 12.07
CA GLU A 179 3.30 16.11 12.04
C GLU A 179 3.10 17.01 13.25
N GLY A 180 3.48 16.59 14.46
CA GLY A 180 3.38 17.46 15.63
C GLY A 180 4.28 18.70 15.53
N ALA A 181 5.47 18.59 14.93
CA ALA A 181 6.30 19.75 14.62
C ALA A 181 5.63 20.69 13.61
N ARG A 182 4.91 20.13 12.62
CA ARG A 182 4.13 20.89 11.64
C ARG A 182 2.94 21.61 12.29
N ASP A 183 2.33 20.99 13.28
CA ASP A 183 1.24 21.56 14.10
C ASP A 183 1.73 22.64 15.08
N GLY A 184 3.04 22.90 15.14
CA GLY A 184 3.63 23.93 16.00
C GLY A 184 3.92 23.48 17.42
N ARG A 185 3.90 22.17 17.71
CA ARG A 185 4.34 21.64 19.01
C ARG A 185 5.83 21.89 19.20
N SER A 186 6.24 22.07 20.46
CA SER A 186 7.64 22.27 20.84
C SER A 186 8.42 20.96 20.79
N VAL A 187 9.75 21.07 20.71
CA VAL A 187 10.66 19.91 20.77
C VAL A 187 10.42 19.09 22.04
N ALA A 188 10.25 19.75 23.19
CA ALA A 188 10.05 19.09 24.48
C ALA A 188 8.74 18.29 24.52
N GLU A 189 7.65 18.83 23.97
CA GLU A 189 6.37 18.12 23.86
C GLU A 189 6.54 16.87 22.98
N LEU A 190 7.17 17.00 21.82
CA LEU A 190 7.38 15.88 20.90
C LEU A 190 8.30 14.79 21.46
N MET A 191 9.29 15.15 22.29
CA MET A 191 10.13 14.19 23.00
C MET A 191 9.30 13.34 23.97
N SER A 192 8.39 13.97 24.72
CA SER A 192 7.53 13.28 25.69
C SER A 192 6.43 12.48 25.00
N GLU A 193 5.72 13.09 24.04
CA GLU A 193 4.63 12.45 23.31
C GLU A 193 5.12 11.29 22.46
N GLY A 194 6.32 11.41 21.90
CA GLY A 194 6.98 10.36 21.13
C GLY A 194 7.00 9.00 21.82
N ALA A 195 7.20 8.99 23.14
CA ALA A 195 7.24 7.79 23.97
C ALA A 195 5.85 7.24 24.35
N SER A 196 4.77 7.95 23.99
CA SER A 196 3.39 7.56 24.27
C SER A 196 2.65 7.05 23.02
N ILE A 197 3.26 7.13 21.84
CA ILE A 197 2.58 6.81 20.57
C ILE A 197 2.29 5.31 20.45
N LEU A 198 3.23 4.46 20.89
CA LEU A 198 3.15 3.00 20.80
C LEU A 198 3.37 2.38 22.17
N ALA A 199 2.52 1.41 22.52
CA ALA A 199 2.74 0.53 23.67
C ALA A 199 3.38 -0.79 23.22
N ARG A 200 3.94 -1.55 24.15
CA ARG A 200 4.43 -2.92 23.90
C ARG A 200 3.40 -3.84 23.25
N ALA A 201 2.11 -3.61 23.53
CA ALA A 201 1.01 -4.36 22.93
C ALA A 201 0.85 -4.09 21.42
N ASP A 202 1.27 -2.93 20.93
CA ASP A 202 1.15 -2.51 19.52
C ASP A 202 2.25 -3.09 18.63
N VAL A 203 3.30 -3.68 19.20
CA VAL A 203 4.51 -4.10 18.46
C VAL A 203 4.82 -5.58 18.65
N MET A 204 5.61 -6.14 17.74
CA MET A 204 6.13 -7.50 17.83
C MET A 204 7.10 -7.65 19.00
N ASP A 205 7.23 -8.87 19.51
CA ASP A 205 8.09 -9.14 20.66
C ASP A 205 9.56 -8.85 20.32
N GLY A 206 10.30 -8.23 21.24
CA GLY A 206 11.69 -7.81 21.04
C GLY A 206 11.86 -6.45 20.35
N VAL A 207 10.83 -5.88 19.73
CA VAL A 207 10.91 -4.55 19.08
C VAL A 207 11.25 -3.42 20.07
N PRO A 208 10.66 -3.34 21.29
CA PRO A 208 11.00 -2.30 22.26
C PRO A 208 12.49 -2.29 22.63
N GLU A 209 13.09 -3.46 22.79
CA GLU A 209 14.50 -3.63 23.17
C GLU A 209 15.46 -3.25 22.05
N MET A 210 15.04 -3.40 20.78
CA MET A 210 15.81 -3.00 19.61
C MET A 210 15.79 -1.48 19.36
N LEU A 211 14.96 -0.74 20.09
CA LEU A 211 14.67 0.67 19.83
C LEU A 211 14.94 1.53 21.09
N PRO A 212 16.21 1.73 21.48
CA PRO A 212 16.55 2.53 22.67
C PRO A 212 16.26 4.01 22.48
N ASP A 213 16.44 4.53 21.27
CA ASP A 213 16.13 5.91 20.90
C ASP A 213 15.67 6.02 19.45
N ILE A 214 14.85 7.05 19.19
CA ILE A 214 14.49 7.51 17.84
C ILE A 214 14.92 8.97 17.72
N GLN A 215 15.67 9.27 16.66
CA GLN A 215 16.09 10.63 16.32
C GLN A 215 15.47 11.06 15.01
N VAL A 216 14.73 12.17 15.03
CA VAL A 216 14.00 12.67 13.86
C VAL A 216 14.34 14.13 13.63
N GLU A 217 14.81 14.43 12.42
CA GLU A 217 15.02 15.79 11.97
C GLU A 217 13.69 16.39 11.49
N ALA A 218 13.05 17.19 12.36
CA ALA A 218 11.76 17.83 12.10
C ALA A 218 11.91 19.33 11.80
N THR A 219 11.03 19.85 10.96
CA THR A 219 11.04 21.27 10.53
C THR A 219 10.01 22.06 11.32
N PHE A 220 10.47 22.95 12.19
CA PHE A 220 9.66 23.85 13.00
C PHE A 220 9.58 25.25 12.34
N PRO A 221 8.65 26.13 12.77
CA PRO A 221 8.55 27.49 12.26
C PRO A 221 9.84 28.32 12.39
N ASP A 222 10.66 28.02 13.40
CA ASP A 222 11.91 28.72 13.70
C ASP A 222 13.16 28.00 13.17
N GLY A 223 12.98 26.87 12.48
CA GLY A 223 14.06 26.14 11.82
C GLY A 223 13.97 24.63 12.01
N THR A 224 14.94 23.93 11.42
CA THR A 224 15.04 22.47 11.54
C THR A 224 15.75 22.10 12.83
N LYS A 225 15.15 21.21 13.62
CA LYS A 225 15.69 20.73 14.89
C LYS A 225 15.64 19.20 14.97
N LEU A 226 16.58 18.63 15.71
CA LEU A 226 16.60 17.20 15.99
C LEU A 226 15.74 16.93 17.23
N VAL A 227 14.77 16.03 17.10
CA VAL A 227 13.94 15.54 18.20
C VAL A 227 14.43 14.13 18.54
N THR A 228 14.84 13.90 19.78
CA THR A 228 15.28 12.60 20.27
C THR A 228 14.29 12.05 21.28
N VAL A 229 13.65 10.94 20.95
CA VAL A 229 12.75 10.22 21.85
C VAL A 229 13.51 9.05 22.45
N HIS A 230 13.73 9.08 23.77
CA HIS A 230 14.35 7.98 24.49
C HIS A 230 13.28 6.96 24.91
N HIS A 231 13.59 5.68 24.78
CA HIS A 231 12.69 4.57 25.09
C HIS A 231 11.27 4.79 24.53
N PRO A 232 11.13 4.98 23.21
CA PRO A 232 9.88 5.36 22.57
C PRO A 232 8.73 4.34 22.73
N ILE A 233 9.04 3.13 23.23
CA ILE A 233 8.07 2.07 23.54
C ILE A 233 8.40 1.56 24.95
N PRO A 234 7.85 2.18 26.01
CA PRO A 234 8.11 1.80 27.40
C PRO A 234 7.61 0.39 27.74
#